data_AF-A0A9X1TR44-F1
#
_entry.id   AF-A0A9X1TR44-F1
#
_cell.length_a   1.000
_cell.length_b   1.000
_cell.length_c   1.000
_cell.angle_alpha   90.00
_cell.angle_beta   90.00
_cell.angle_gamma   90.00
#
_symmetry.space_group_name_H-M   'P 1'
#
loop_
_entity.id
_entity.type
_entity.pdbx_description
1 polymer ?
#
loop_
_entity_poly.entity_id
_entity_poly.type
_entity_poly.pdbx_seq_one_letter_code
_entity_poly.pdbx_strand_id
1 'polypeptide(L)'
;MREALRRTTVVPQVAAALVVLLLLLVIVRLPWAGDLGMHAATVERLRHNLIDPGNPLVDADTPSPYYSPWMLVLGCVARVTGVSVFVVLRIGAVVGLGLLVSGVWRYVRTLSAHRAAPALAVLCLVFLWGTSLFAWSGFLGLNSLALTVSYPSVFALGLAFHFWAWLAGAVRGVA
;
A
#
# COMPACT_ATOMS: atom_id res chain seq x y z
N MET A 1 -23.12 30.34 3.79
CA MET A 1 -21.70 30.25 3.37
C MET A 1 -20.89 29.22 4.16
N ARG A 2 -20.80 29.28 5.50
CA ARG A 2 -20.01 28.30 6.31
C ARG A 2 -20.47 26.86 6.16
N GLU A 3 -21.78 26.61 6.05
CA GLU A 3 -22.33 25.27 5.90
C GLU A 3 -22.00 24.64 4.53
N ALA A 4 -22.06 25.45 3.45
CA ALA A 4 -21.63 25.02 2.12
C ALA A 4 -20.13 24.68 2.08
N LEU A 5 -19.28 25.52 2.69
CA LEU A 5 -17.83 25.26 2.83
C LEU A 5 -17.52 24.03 3.70
N ARG A 6 -18.37 23.74 4.70
CA ARG A 6 -18.27 22.52 5.51
C ARG A 6 -18.63 21.29 4.69
N ARG A 7 -19.70 21.34 3.88
CA ARG A 7 -20.10 20.23 2.99
C ARG A 7 -19.03 19.92 1.93
N THR A 8 -18.44 20.93 1.30
CA THR A 8 -17.38 20.73 0.28
C THR A 8 -16.11 20.08 0.84
N THR A 9 -15.92 20.10 2.17
CA THR A 9 -14.80 19.42 2.83
C THR A 9 -15.18 18.06 3.40
N VAL A 10 -16.33 17.96 4.07
CA VAL A 10 -16.74 16.74 4.78
C VAL A 10 -17.09 15.61 3.82
N VAL A 11 -17.80 15.90 2.73
CA VAL A 11 -18.22 14.87 1.75
C VAL A 11 -17.02 14.09 1.19
N PRO A 12 -15.97 14.72 0.63
CA PRO A 12 -14.84 13.97 0.10
C PRO A 12 -14.08 13.23 1.21
N GLN A 13 -14.00 13.78 2.43
CA GLN A 13 -13.37 13.09 3.56
C GLN A 13 -14.11 11.81 3.96
N VAL A 14 -15.44 11.86 4.04
CA VAL A 14 -16.28 10.69 4.32
C VAL A 14 -16.15 9.66 3.21
N ALA A 15 -16.23 10.09 1.94
CA ALA A 15 -16.06 9.18 0.80
C ALA A 15 -14.68 8.50 0.80
N ALA A 16 -13.60 9.24 1.05
CA ALA A 16 -12.27 8.67 1.17
C ALA A 16 -12.16 7.70 2.35
N ALA A 17 -12.75 8.02 3.50
CA ALA A 17 -12.79 7.14 4.67
C ALA A 17 -13.54 5.83 4.37
N LEU A 18 -14.65 5.89 3.63
CA LEU A 18 -15.39 4.70 3.20
C LEU A 18 -14.57 3.82 2.23
N VAL A 19 -13.81 4.42 1.32
CA VAL A 19 -12.88 3.68 0.45
C VAL A 19 -11.79 2.99 1.28
N VAL A 20 -11.20 3.69 2.24
CA VAL A 20 -10.18 3.09 3.12
C VAL A 20 -10.78 1.96 3.95
N LEU A 21 -12.00 2.15 4.50
CA LEU A 21 -12.71 1.11 5.21
C LEU A 21 -12.96 -0.12 4.32
N LEU A 22 -13.42 0.09 3.08
CA LEU A 22 -13.59 -0.99 2.11
C LEU A 22 -12.28 -1.76 1.88
N LEU A 23 -11.16 -1.07 1.69
CA LEU A 23 -9.85 -1.70 1.51
C LEU A 23 -9.39 -2.44 2.78
N LEU A 24 -9.68 -1.92 3.97
CA LEU A 24 -9.41 -2.62 5.23
C LEU A 24 -10.24 -3.91 5.36
N LEU A 25 -11.50 -3.90 4.90
CA LEU A 25 -12.33 -5.11 4.85
C LEU A 25 -11.77 -6.13 3.86
N VAL A 26 -11.26 -5.69 2.70
CA VAL A 26 -10.55 -6.56 1.75
C VAL A 26 -9.33 -7.21 2.40
N ILE A 27 -8.59 -6.51 3.25
CA ILE A 27 -7.42 -7.09 3.93
C ILE A 27 -7.81 -8.27 4.83
N VAL A 28 -8.99 -8.28 5.45
CA VAL A 28 -9.44 -9.43 6.25
C VAL A 28 -9.47 -10.70 5.39
N ARG A 29 -9.93 -10.58 4.15
CA ARG A 29 -10.04 -11.65 3.16
C ARG A 29 -9.26 -11.29 1.90
N LEU A 30 -7.93 -11.26 2.03
CA LEU A 30 -7.05 -11.01 0.88
C LEU A 30 -7.42 -11.91 -0.30
N PRO A 31 -7.51 -11.37 -1.52
CA PRO A 31 -7.90 -12.14 -2.69
C PRO A 31 -6.80 -13.15 -3.03
N TRP A 32 -7.13 -14.44 -3.01
CA TRP A 32 -6.24 -15.51 -3.47
C TRP A 32 -6.18 -15.54 -5.00
N ALA A 33 -5.55 -14.52 -5.58
CA ALA A 33 -5.43 -14.28 -7.00
C ALA A 33 -4.12 -13.55 -7.31
N GLY A 34 -3.72 -13.56 -8.59
CA GLY A 34 -2.45 -13.00 -9.04
C GLY A 34 -1.25 -13.53 -8.24
N ASP A 35 -0.28 -12.66 -7.97
CA ASP A 35 0.95 -12.99 -7.25
C ASP A 35 0.82 -13.13 -5.71
N LEU A 36 -0.39 -13.16 -5.12
CA LEU A 36 -0.52 -13.28 -3.67
C LEU A 36 0.17 -14.55 -3.14
N GLY A 37 0.00 -15.68 -3.85
CA GLY A 37 0.68 -16.94 -3.52
C GLY A 37 2.21 -16.82 -3.62
N MET A 38 2.70 -16.07 -4.60
CA MET A 38 4.14 -15.80 -4.76
C MET A 38 4.72 -14.97 -3.63
N HIS A 39 3.98 -13.96 -3.16
CA HIS A 39 4.38 -13.19 -1.98
C HIS A 39 4.34 -14.04 -0.71
N ALA A 40 3.34 -14.92 -0.54
CA ALA A 40 3.27 -15.84 0.58
C ALA A 40 4.44 -16.83 0.59
N ALA A 41 4.78 -17.43 -0.56
CA ALA A 41 5.92 -18.35 -0.70
C ALA A 41 7.25 -17.65 -0.39
N THR A 42 7.43 -16.41 -0.88
CA THR A 42 8.62 -15.60 -0.58
C THR A 42 8.78 -15.35 0.93
N VAL A 43 7.71 -14.95 1.62
CA VAL A 43 7.74 -14.74 3.09
C VAL A 43 7.99 -16.05 3.82
N GLU A 44 7.39 -17.16 3.39
CA GLU A 44 7.58 -18.46 4.02
C GLU A 44 9.01 -18.97 3.89
N ARG A 45 9.66 -18.75 2.75
CA ARG A 45 11.09 -19.10 2.59
C ARG A 45 11.98 -18.26 3.50
N LEU A 46 11.77 -16.95 3.53
CA LEU A 46 12.51 -16.04 4.42
C LEU A 46 12.31 -16.35 5.90
N ARG A 47 11.11 -16.79 6.28
CA ARG A 47 10.82 -17.26 7.64
C ARG A 47 11.79 -18.38 8.04
N HIS A 48 12.11 -19.29 7.13
CA HIS A 48 12.99 -20.44 7.37
C HIS A 48 14.48 -20.10 7.24
N ASN A 49 14.88 -19.36 6.21
CA ASN A 49 16.27 -18.96 5.98
C ASN A 49 16.32 -17.53 5.41
N LEU A 50 16.98 -16.61 6.13
CA LEU A 50 17.10 -15.20 5.70
C LEU A 50 18.29 -14.96 4.76
N ILE A 51 19.30 -15.84 4.78
CA ILE A 51 20.56 -15.67 4.04
C ILE A 51 20.42 -16.31 2.66
N ASP A 52 19.90 -17.54 2.64
CA ASP A 52 19.71 -18.32 1.42
C ASP A 52 18.31 -18.98 1.39
N PRO A 53 17.26 -18.20 1.09
CA PRO A 53 15.88 -18.70 1.05
C PRO A 53 15.57 -19.57 -0.18
N GLY A 54 16.45 -19.63 -1.19
CA GLY A 54 16.20 -20.27 -2.48
C GLY A 54 15.13 -19.57 -3.33
N ASN A 55 14.73 -20.13 -4.48
CA ASN A 55 13.73 -19.51 -5.35
C ASN A 55 12.27 -19.83 -4.92
N PRO A 56 11.39 -18.83 -4.69
CA PRO A 56 10.01 -19.04 -4.26
C PRO A 56 9.09 -19.65 -5.33
N LEU A 57 9.47 -19.59 -6.61
CA LEU A 57 8.66 -20.05 -7.73
C LEU A 57 9.02 -21.46 -8.19
N VAL A 58 10.31 -21.74 -8.28
CA VAL A 58 10.85 -22.98 -8.87
C VAL A 58 11.84 -23.63 -7.91
N ASP A 59 11.93 -24.96 -7.95
CA ASP A 59 12.94 -25.71 -7.21
C ASP A 59 14.27 -25.71 -7.96
N ALA A 60 14.92 -24.53 -7.99
CA ALA A 60 16.21 -24.33 -8.61
C ALA A 60 17.00 -23.26 -7.86
N ASP A 61 18.32 -23.46 -7.79
CA ASP A 61 19.26 -22.48 -7.21
C ASP A 61 19.46 -21.30 -8.17
N THR A 62 18.51 -20.37 -8.14
CA THR A 62 18.45 -19.20 -9.01
C THR A 62 17.96 -17.98 -8.23
N PRO A 63 18.44 -16.76 -8.55
CA PRO A 63 17.90 -15.54 -7.97
C PRO A 63 16.41 -15.37 -8.24
N SER A 64 15.72 -14.63 -7.38
CA SER A 64 14.31 -14.29 -7.55
C SER A 64 14.06 -12.79 -7.42
N PRO A 65 13.26 -12.19 -8.31
CA PRO A 65 12.89 -10.77 -8.22
C PRO A 65 11.90 -10.48 -7.08
N TYR A 66 11.35 -11.51 -6.43
CA TYR A 66 10.39 -11.36 -5.35
C TYR A 66 11.03 -10.99 -4.00
N TYR A 67 12.35 -11.16 -3.86
CA TYR A 67 13.07 -10.70 -2.68
C TYR A 67 13.29 -9.19 -2.75
N SER A 68 12.78 -8.48 -1.75
CA SER A 68 12.97 -7.04 -1.55
C SER A 68 13.19 -6.74 -0.08
N PRO A 69 13.73 -5.56 0.29
CA PRO A 69 13.89 -5.18 1.70
C PRO A 69 12.59 -5.29 2.51
N TRP A 70 11.45 -4.95 1.89
CA TRP A 70 10.14 -5.09 2.53
C TRP A 70 9.77 -6.55 2.79
N MET A 71 9.99 -7.44 1.83
CA MET A 71 9.72 -8.87 2.01
C MET A 71 10.64 -9.49 3.08
N LEU A 72 11.89 -9.04 3.16
CA LEU A 72 12.82 -9.42 4.23
C LEU A 72 12.27 -9.05 5.61
N VAL A 73 11.79 -7.82 5.78
CA VAL A 73 11.15 -7.37 7.03
C VAL A 73 9.95 -8.27 7.38
N LEU A 74 9.08 -8.56 6.41
CA LEU A 74 7.94 -9.46 6.64
C LEU A 74 8.39 -10.89 6.99
N GLY A 75 9.42 -11.41 6.34
CA GLY A 75 10.03 -12.71 6.68
C GLY A 75 10.57 -12.75 8.11
N CYS A 76 11.26 -11.68 8.55
CA CYS A 76 11.70 -11.54 9.94
C CYS A 76 10.51 -11.51 10.92
N VAL A 77 9.44 -10.78 10.60
CA VAL A 77 8.21 -10.78 11.41
C VAL A 77 7.61 -12.18 11.51
N ALA A 78 7.49 -12.89 10.39
CA ALA A 78 6.99 -14.27 10.36
C ALA A 78 7.86 -15.21 11.21
N ARG A 79 9.18 -15.06 11.13
CA ARG A 79 10.15 -15.86 11.90
C ARG A 79 10.05 -15.61 13.40
N VAL A 80 10.01 -14.34 13.82
CA VAL A 80 10.02 -13.96 15.24
C VAL A 80 8.69 -14.23 15.92
N THR A 81 7.58 -13.97 15.22
CA THR A 81 6.23 -14.10 15.81
C THR A 81 5.63 -15.50 15.67
N GLY A 82 6.11 -16.31 14.70
CA GLY A 82 5.57 -17.64 14.42
C GLY A 82 4.16 -17.65 13.82
N VAL A 83 3.55 -16.49 13.56
CA VAL A 83 2.21 -16.42 12.96
C VAL A 83 2.23 -16.83 11.49
N SER A 84 1.07 -17.21 10.95
CA SER A 84 0.98 -17.63 9.55
C SER A 84 1.38 -16.51 8.60
N VAL A 85 1.99 -16.86 7.46
CA VAL A 85 2.42 -15.89 6.44
C VAL A 85 1.27 -15.02 5.93
N PHE A 86 0.07 -15.56 5.88
CA PHE A 86 -1.13 -14.80 5.53
C PHE A 86 -1.46 -13.74 6.57
N VAL A 87 -1.27 -14.00 7.87
CA VAL A 87 -1.43 -12.97 8.90
C VAL A 87 -0.37 -11.89 8.71
N VAL A 88 0.88 -12.27 8.44
CA VAL A 88 1.96 -11.32 8.14
C VAL A 88 1.65 -10.46 6.92
N LEU A 89 1.15 -11.04 5.83
CA LEU A 89 0.75 -10.30 4.63
C LEU A 89 -0.42 -9.35 4.89
N ARG A 90 -1.38 -9.72 5.77
CA ARG A 90 -2.45 -8.81 6.20
C ARG A 90 -1.90 -7.64 7.00
N ILE A 91 -0.97 -7.89 7.93
CA ILE A 91 -0.26 -6.83 8.66
C ILE A 91 0.47 -5.92 7.67
N GLY A 92 1.20 -6.51 6.73
CA GLY A 92 1.91 -5.79 5.69
C GLY A 92 0.98 -4.94 4.82
N ALA A 93 -0.22 -5.43 4.50
CA ALA A 93 -1.24 -4.68 3.78
C ALA A 93 -1.77 -3.48 4.58
N VAL A 94 -2.02 -3.65 5.89
CA VAL A 94 -2.43 -2.53 6.75
C VAL A 94 -1.34 -1.47 6.82
N VAL A 95 -0.08 -1.89 6.99
CA VAL A 95 1.07 -0.97 7.02
C VAL A 95 1.23 -0.25 5.68
N GLY A 96 1.21 -1.00 4.57
CA GLY A 96 1.33 -0.45 3.22
C GLY A 96 0.20 0.53 2.89
N LEU A 97 -1.05 0.17 3.17
CA LEU A 97 -2.21 1.05 2.95
C LEU A 97 -2.14 2.30 3.83
N GLY A 98 -1.79 2.15 5.11
CA GLY A 98 -1.62 3.27 6.02
C GLY A 98 -0.52 4.22 5.55
N LEU A 99 0.61 3.68 5.07
CA LEU A 99 1.71 4.44 4.53
C LEU A 99 1.34 5.15 3.22
N LEU A 100 0.56 4.49 2.34
CA LEU A 100 0.05 5.11 1.12
C LEU A 100 -0.87 6.28 1.43
N VAL A 101 -1.89 6.08 2.27
CA VAL A 101 -2.87 7.12 2.61
C VAL A 101 -2.20 8.30 3.31
N SER A 102 -1.33 8.03 4.30
CA SER A 102 -0.61 9.09 5.01
C SER A 102 0.43 9.80 4.11
N GLY A 103 1.08 9.07 3.20
CA GLY A 103 2.02 9.62 2.23
C GLY A 103 1.32 10.57 1.27
N VAL A 104 0.24 10.11 0.63
CA VAL A 104 -0.60 10.94 -0.25
C VAL A 104 -1.09 12.17 0.51
N TRP A 105 -1.55 11.98 1.75
CA TRP A 105 -1.99 13.09 2.59
C TRP A 105 -0.88 14.12 2.77
N ARG A 106 0.30 13.70 3.25
CA ARG A 106 1.44 14.60 3.49
C ARG A 106 1.88 15.31 2.22
N TYR A 107 1.98 14.59 1.11
CA TYR A 107 2.42 15.17 -0.16
C TYR A 107 1.42 16.19 -0.69
N VAL A 108 0.12 15.86 -0.71
CA VAL A 108 -0.90 16.81 -1.18
C VAL A 108 -0.98 18.06 -0.31
N ARG A 109 -0.69 17.95 1.00
CA ARG A 109 -0.60 19.11 1.89
C ARG A 109 0.58 20.05 1.56
N THR A 110 1.61 19.57 0.86
CA THR A 110 2.64 20.47 0.32
C THR A 110 2.15 21.19 -0.95
N LEU A 111 1.19 20.64 -1.68
CA LEU A 111 0.68 21.21 -2.93
C LEU A 111 -0.55 22.11 -2.72
N SER A 112 -1.33 21.89 -1.67
CA SER A 112 -2.56 22.64 -1.41
C SER A 112 -2.86 22.80 0.09
N ALA A 113 -3.22 24.02 0.47
CA ALA A 113 -3.74 24.30 1.81
C ALA A 113 -5.20 23.88 2.00
N HIS A 114 -5.94 23.59 0.91
CA HIS A 114 -7.37 23.28 0.97
C HIS A 114 -7.63 21.98 1.74
N ARG A 115 -8.57 22.01 2.69
CA ARG A 115 -8.83 20.89 3.62
C ARG A 115 -9.35 19.63 2.92
N ALA A 116 -10.07 19.80 1.81
CA ALA A 116 -10.58 18.68 1.00
C ALA A 116 -9.53 18.05 0.08
N ALA A 117 -8.41 18.74 -0.20
CA ALA A 117 -7.50 18.34 -1.28
C ALA A 117 -6.92 16.94 -1.11
N PRO A 118 -6.44 16.52 0.09
CA PRO A 118 -5.94 15.15 0.26
C PRO A 118 -6.99 14.07 0.03
N ALA A 119 -8.23 14.29 0.51
CA ALA A 119 -9.31 13.33 0.35
C ALA A 119 -9.72 13.21 -1.13
N LEU A 120 -9.81 14.35 -1.83
CA LEU A 120 -10.03 14.37 -3.28
C LEU A 120 -8.89 13.68 -4.03
N ALA A 121 -7.63 13.87 -3.62
CA ALA A 121 -6.50 13.19 -4.25
C ALA A 121 -6.58 11.67 -4.10
N VAL A 122 -6.91 11.16 -2.90
CA VAL A 122 -7.15 9.72 -2.69
C VAL A 122 -8.27 9.22 -3.60
N LEU A 123 -9.40 9.92 -3.66
CA LEU A 123 -10.53 9.55 -4.53
C LEU A 123 -10.13 9.55 -6.01
N CYS A 124 -9.37 10.56 -6.46
CA CYS A 124 -8.87 10.64 -7.82
C CYS A 124 -7.93 9.47 -8.14
N LEU A 125 -7.00 9.14 -7.24
CA LEU A 125 -6.05 8.03 -7.42
C LEU A 125 -6.76 6.68 -7.60
N VAL A 126 -7.89 6.45 -6.94
CA VAL A 126 -8.61 5.17 -7.00
C VAL A 126 -9.72 5.11 -8.05
N PHE A 127 -10.27 6.26 -8.49
CA PHE A 127 -11.43 6.28 -9.40
C PHE A 127 -11.14 6.83 -10.81
N LEU A 128 -10.09 7.64 -11.02
CA LEU A 128 -9.82 8.19 -12.36
C LEU A 128 -9.28 7.17 -13.37
N TRP A 129 -8.84 6.00 -12.90
CA TRP A 129 -8.50 4.86 -13.77
C TRP A 129 -9.74 4.14 -14.31
N GLY A 130 -10.94 4.51 -13.87
CA GLY A 130 -12.17 3.76 -14.11
C GLY A 130 -12.36 2.62 -13.10
N THR A 131 -13.40 1.81 -13.31
CA THR A 131 -13.74 0.67 -12.44
C THR A 131 -13.21 -0.67 -12.96
N SER A 132 -12.65 -0.72 -14.16
CA SER A 132 -12.07 -1.95 -14.71
C SER A 132 -10.83 -2.38 -13.93
N LEU A 133 -10.67 -3.68 -13.74
CA LEU A 133 -9.46 -4.24 -13.15
C LEU A 133 -8.30 -4.15 -14.15
N PHE A 134 -7.24 -3.45 -13.76
CA PHE A 134 -5.91 -3.64 -14.36
C PHE A 134 -5.13 -4.58 -13.46
N ALA A 135 -4.90 -5.82 -13.90
CA ALA A 135 -4.24 -6.85 -13.12
C ALA A 135 -2.71 -6.65 -13.05
N TRP A 136 -2.30 -5.48 -12.57
CA TRP A 136 -0.90 -5.07 -12.47
C TRP A 136 -0.70 -4.19 -11.24
N SER A 137 0.30 -4.51 -10.43
CA SER A 137 0.51 -3.92 -9.09
C SER A 137 0.99 -2.46 -9.08
N GLY A 138 1.26 -1.90 -10.25
CA GLY A 138 1.55 -0.47 -10.45
C GLY A 138 0.30 0.42 -10.56
N PHE A 139 -0.90 -0.16 -10.68
CA PHE A 139 -2.14 0.61 -10.83
C PHE A 139 -2.88 0.76 -9.50
N LEU A 140 -3.37 1.97 -9.25
CA LEU A 140 -4.07 2.33 -8.01
C LEU A 140 -5.60 2.36 -8.12
N GLY A 141 -6.15 2.04 -9.29
CA GLY A 141 -7.60 1.92 -9.47
C GLY A 141 -8.19 0.99 -8.41
N LEU A 142 -9.40 1.30 -7.91
CA LEU A 142 -9.95 0.66 -6.71
C LEU A 142 -9.86 -0.87 -6.73
N ASN A 143 -10.23 -1.50 -7.86
CA ASN A 143 -10.17 -2.95 -8.01
C ASN A 143 -8.72 -3.48 -8.13
N SER A 144 -7.83 -2.76 -8.80
CA SER A 144 -6.40 -3.10 -8.88
C SER A 144 -5.71 -3.01 -7.52
N LEU A 145 -6.01 -1.96 -6.75
CA LEU A 145 -5.50 -1.78 -5.40
C LEU A 145 -6.09 -2.83 -4.45
N ALA A 146 -7.39 -3.16 -4.56
CA ALA A 146 -7.99 -4.23 -3.78
C ALA A 146 -7.32 -5.60 -4.04
N LEU A 147 -6.96 -5.89 -5.30
CA LEU A 147 -6.20 -7.08 -5.66
C LEU A 147 -4.79 -7.10 -5.08
N THR A 148 -4.12 -5.94 -5.04
CA THR A 148 -2.68 -5.84 -4.77
C THR A 148 -2.34 -5.16 -3.44
N VAL A 149 -3.31 -4.94 -2.55
CA VAL A 149 -3.15 -4.17 -1.31
C VAL A 149 -2.03 -4.68 -0.39
N SER A 150 -1.73 -5.99 -0.46
CA SER A 150 -0.65 -6.62 0.32
C SER A 150 0.70 -6.64 -0.39
N TYR A 151 0.82 -6.09 -1.59
CA TYR A 151 2.00 -6.25 -2.43
C TYR A 151 3.06 -5.21 -2.06
N PRO A 152 4.36 -5.49 -2.28
CA PRO A 152 5.44 -4.54 -2.01
C PRO A 152 5.29 -3.19 -2.72
N SER A 153 4.62 -3.14 -3.87
CA SER A 153 4.41 -1.91 -4.64
C SER A 153 3.62 -0.85 -3.85
N VAL A 154 2.63 -1.26 -3.05
CA VAL A 154 1.82 -0.34 -2.23
C VAL A 154 2.68 0.31 -1.16
N PHE A 155 3.53 -0.47 -0.49
CA PHE A 155 4.49 0.03 0.49
C PHE A 155 5.51 0.98 -0.17
N ALA A 156 6.12 0.57 -1.28
CA ALA A 156 7.10 1.38 -2.00
C ALA A 156 6.52 2.72 -2.47
N LEU A 157 5.28 2.71 -2.98
CA LEU A 157 4.61 3.93 -3.40
C LEU A 157 4.25 4.84 -2.22
N GLY A 158 3.82 4.26 -1.09
CA GLY A 158 3.61 5.01 0.15
C GLY A 158 4.88 5.71 0.64
N LEU A 159 6.04 5.04 0.57
CA LEU A 159 7.33 5.67 0.85
C LEU A 159 7.65 6.78 -0.16
N ALA A 160 7.42 6.57 -1.45
CA ALA A 160 7.67 7.58 -2.48
C ALA A 160 6.92 8.89 -2.19
N PHE A 161 5.63 8.82 -1.82
CA PHE A 161 4.87 10.01 -1.43
C PHE A 161 5.42 10.70 -0.17
N HIS A 162 5.88 9.94 0.83
CA HIS A 162 6.55 10.52 1.99
C HIS A 162 7.84 11.25 1.60
N PHE A 163 8.66 10.63 0.76
CA PHE A 163 9.91 11.22 0.29
C PHE A 163 9.67 12.47 -0.54
N TRP A 164 8.66 12.49 -1.41
CA TRP A 164 8.28 13.71 -2.13
C TRP A 164 7.75 14.80 -1.20
N ALA A 165 7.00 14.45 -0.15
CA ALA A 165 6.57 15.42 0.85
C ALA A 165 7.77 16.06 1.58
N TRP A 166 8.76 15.25 1.97
CA TRP A 166 9.99 15.76 2.60
C TRP A 166 10.83 16.59 1.65
N LEU A 167 11.01 16.14 0.40
CA LEU A 167 11.72 16.90 -0.62
C LEU A 167 11.06 18.26 -0.86
N ALA A 168 9.73 18.30 -0.97
CA ALA A 168 8.99 19.54 -1.12
C ALA A 168 9.17 20.49 0.08
N GLY A 169 9.26 19.94 1.31
CA GLY A 169 9.57 20.72 2.51
C GLY A 169 11.00 21.28 2.50
N ALA A 170 11.98 20.43 2.16
CA ALA A 170 13.39 20.79 2.11
C ALA A 170 13.67 21.89 1.08
N VAL A 171 13.10 21.78 -0.13
CA VAL A 171 13.26 22.78 -1.20
C VAL A 171 12.63 24.13 -0.83
N ARG A 172 11.60 24.13 0.03
CA ARG A 172 10.91 25.35 0.48
C ARG A 172 11.47 25.94 1.78
N GLY A 173 12.49 25.31 2.38
CA GLY A 173 13.10 25.79 3.63
C GLY A 173 12.22 25.63 4.88
N VAL A 174 11.27 24.70 4.88
CA VAL A 174 10.33 24.44 6.00
C VAL A 174 10.69 23.13 6.73
N ALA A 175 11.98 22.83 6.87
CA ALA A 175 12.44 21.64 7.60
C ALA A 175 12.37 21.87 9.12
#